data_AF-A0A392UQF6-F1
#
_entry.id   AF-A0A392UQF6-F1
#
_cell.length_a   1.000
_cell.length_b   1.000
_cell.length_c   1.000
_cell.angle_alpha   90.00
_cell.angle_beta   90.00
_cell.angle_gamma   90.00
#
_symmetry.space_group_name_H-M   'P 1'
#
loop_
_entity.id
_entity.type
_entity.pdbx_description
1 polymer ?
#
loop_
_entity_poly.entity_id
_entity_poly.type
_entity_poly.pdbx_seq_one_letter_code
_entity_poly.pdbx_strand_id
1 'polypeptide(L)' 'MLAITIPEEAYLAGLEKCKHNLHGRIIWPKGATPLTVVAVKNKLAPLWKDLDRWGVA' A
#
# COMPACT_ATOMS: atom_id res chain seq x y z
N MET A 1 -11.34 -30.78 6.57
CA MET A 1 -10.78 -29.64 5.81
C MET A 1 -11.93 -28.87 5.21
N LEU A 2 -12.11 -27.61 5.59
CA LEU A 2 -13.17 -26.76 5.04
C LEU A 2 -12.59 -26.05 3.80
N ALA A 3 -13.01 -26.48 2.60
CA ALA A 3 -12.65 -25.82 1.36
C ALA A 3 -13.82 -24.91 0.95
N ILE A 4 -13.63 -23.61 1.08
CA ILE A 4 -14.61 -22.62 0.63
C ILE A 4 -14.31 -22.33 -0.84
N THR A 5 -15.23 -22.73 -1.72
CA THR A 5 -15.12 -22.43 -3.14
C THR A 5 -15.48 -20.96 -3.36
N ILE A 6 -14.50 -20.17 -3.80
CA ILE A 6 -14.72 -18.76 -4.14
C ILE A 6 -15.01 -18.70 -5.65
N PRO A 7 -16.14 -18.16 -6.09
CA PRO A 7 -16.41 -17.91 -7.51
C PRO A 7 -15.31 -17.02 -8.11
N GLU A 8 -14.88 -17.33 -9.33
CA GLU A 8 -13.77 -16.61 -10.00
C GLU A 8 -14.03 -15.10 -10.08
N GLU A 9 -15.26 -14.70 -10.40
CA GLU A 9 -15.67 -13.29 -10.44
C GLU A 9 -15.49 -12.59 -9.09
N ALA A 10 -15.85 -13.26 -7.99
CA ALA A 10 -15.70 -12.72 -6.64
C ALA A 10 -14.21 -12.60 -6.25
N TYR A 11 -13.38 -13.55 -6.71
CA TYR A 11 -11.93 -13.48 -6.53
C TYR A 11 -11.31 -12.29 -7.28
N LEU A 12 -11.65 -12.12 -8.56
CA LEU A 12 -11.17 -11.02 -9.39
C LEU A 12 -11.64 -9.64 -8.86
N ALA A 13 -12.90 -9.53 -8.43
CA ALA A 13 -13.42 -8.32 -7.80
C ALA A 13 -12.69 -8.00 -6.48
N GLY A 14 -12.31 -9.03 -5.72
CA GLY A 14 -11.47 -8.89 -4.53
C GLY A 14 -10.07 -8.37 -4.87
N LEU A 15 -9.44 -8.90 -5.91
CA LEU A 15 -8.13 -8.45 -6.37
C LEU A 15 -8.15 -6.98 -6.81
N GLU A 16 -9.12 -6.57 -7.62
CA GLU A 16 -9.21 -5.16 -8.05
C GLU A 16 -9.49 -4.20 -6.90
N LYS A 17 -10.24 -4.63 -5.88
CA LYS A 17 -10.41 -3.85 -4.64
C LYS A 17 -9.13 -3.78 -3.81
N CYS A 18 -8.41 -4.90 -3.64
CA CYS A 18 -7.21 -4.96 -2.80
C CYS A 18 -5.99 -4.30 -3.43
N LYS A 19 -5.88 -4.30 -4.77
CA LYS A 19 -4.79 -3.69 -5.54
C LYS A 19 -4.53 -2.22 -5.21
N HIS A 20 -5.58 -1.51 -4.81
CA HIS A 20 -5.50 -0.08 -4.48
C HIS A 20 -5.47 0.18 -2.96
N ASN A 21 -5.66 -0.85 -2.12
CA ASN A 21 -5.64 -0.77 -0.66
C ASN A 21 -4.29 -1.21 -0.09
N LEU A 22 -3.21 -0.57 -0.57
CA LEU A 22 -1.88 -0.82 -0.01
C LEU A 22 -1.82 -0.24 1.41
N HIS A 23 -1.56 -1.09 2.39
CA HIS A 23 -1.22 -0.66 3.75
C HIS A 23 0.27 -0.97 3.98
N GLY A 24 1.12 0.03 3.77
CA GLY A 24 2.56 -0.08 4.02
C GLY A 24 2.92 0.39 5.44
N ARG A 25 3.85 -0.31 6.08
CA ARG A 25 4.55 0.20 7.27
C ARG A 25 5.98 0.53 6.90
N ILE A 26 6.41 1.74 7.23
CA ILE A 26 7.79 2.17 7.02
C ILE A 26 8.56 1.91 8.31
N ILE A 27 9.64 1.13 8.23
CA ILE A 27 10.53 0.83 9.37
C ILE A 27 11.82 1.62 9.18
N TRP A 28 12.12 2.49 10.13
CA TRP A 28 13.38 3.24 10.17
C TRP A 28 14.35 2.57 11.16
N PRO A 29 15.59 2.26 10.74
CA PRO A 29 16.62 1.81 11.67
C PRO A 29 17.05 2.95 12.60
N LYS A 30 17.40 2.60 13.84
CA LYS A 30 17.80 3.56 14.87
C LYS A 30 19.10 4.27 14.45
N GLY A 31 19.08 5.60 14.44
CA GLY A 31 20.24 6.43 14.04
C GLY A 31 20.27 6.82 12.55
N ALA A 32 19.32 6.36 11.73
CA ALA A 32 19.20 6.84 10.36
C ALA A 32 18.64 8.27 10.33
N THR A 33 19.11 9.06 9.36
CA THR A 33 18.63 10.42 9.13
C THR A 33 17.12 10.39 8.86
N PRO A 34 16.30 11.18 9.58
CA PRO A 34 14.89 11.31 9.29
C PRO A 34 14.71 11.83 7.86
N LEU A 35 13.89 11.17 7.06
CA LEU A 35 13.49 11.72 5.76
C LEU A 35 12.32 12.68 5.95
N THR A 36 12.31 13.74 5.14
CA THR A 36 11.14 14.59 5.02
C THR A 36 9.99 13.82 4.38
N VAL A 37 8.77 14.22 4.71
CA VAL A 37 7.53 13.63 4.15
C VAL A 37 7.58 13.63 2.62
N VAL A 38 8.10 14.70 2.01
CA VAL A 38 8.26 14.82 0.55
C VAL A 38 9.23 13.78 -0.02
N ALA A 39 10.37 13.57 0.63
CA ALA A 39 11.34 12.57 0.17
C ALA A 39 10.79 11.14 0.29
N VAL A 40 9.98 10.87 1.32
CA VAL A 40 9.27 9.60 1.45
C VAL A 40 8.21 9.45 0.36
N LYS A 41 7.42 10.49 0.08
CA LYS A 41 6.41 10.49 -0.99
C LYS A 41 7.05 10.20 -2.36
N ASN A 42 8.14 10.87 -2.69
CA ASN A 42 8.83 10.68 -3.96
C ASN A 42 9.38 9.26 -4.14
N LYS A 43 9.86 8.63 -3.06
CA LYS A 43 10.34 7.23 -3.12
C LYS A 43 9.21 6.22 -3.29
N LEU A 44 8.01 6.53 -2.79
CA LEU A 44 6.86 5.62 -2.84
C LEU A 44 5.98 5.82 -4.08
N ALA A 45 6.01 7.00 -4.70
CA ALA A 45 5.26 7.32 -5.92
C ALA A 45 5.33 6.24 -7.03
N PRO A 46 6.49 5.61 -7.37
CA PRO A 46 6.52 4.58 -8.41
C PRO A 46 5.87 3.25 -7.99
N LEU A 47 5.75 2.98 -6.68
CA LEU A 47 5.19 1.74 -6.14
C LEU A 47 3.71 1.88 -5.77
N TRP A 48 3.25 3.10 -5.52
CA TRP A 48 1.96 3.37 -4.93
C TRP A 48 1.30 4.54 -5.66
N LYS A 49 0.38 4.20 -6.56
CA LYS A 49 -0.22 5.13 -7.53
C LYS A 49 -1.13 6.19 -6.91
N ASP A 50 -1.73 5.92 -5.75
CA ASP A 50 -2.69 6.80 -5.07
C ASP A 50 -2.10 7.44 -3.80
N LEU A 51 -0.84 7.86 -3.85
CA LEU A 51 -0.15 8.45 -2.69
C LEU A 51 -0.68 9.85 -2.32
N ASP A 52 -1.44 10.47 -3.21
CA ASP A 52 -1.97 11.83 -3.16
C ASP A 52 -2.86 12.07 -1.92
N ARG A 53 -3.47 10.99 -1.40
CA ARG A 53 -4.36 11.01 -0.24
C ARG A 53 -3.65 11.00 1.11
N TRP A 54 -2.32 11.08 1.15
CA TRP A 54 -1.58 10.89 2.41
C TRP A 54 -1.87 11.91 3.52
N GLY A 55 -2.68 12.95 3.30
CA GLY A 55 -3.22 13.83 4.34
C GLY A 55 -2.17 14.65 5.12
N VAL A 56 -0.89 14.42 4.85
CA VAL A 56 0.23 15.18 5.40
C VAL A 56 0.38 16.43 4.53
N ALA A 57 -0.26 17.50 5.00
CA ALA A 57 -0.02 18.89 4.62
C ALA A 57 1.33 19.37 5.17
#